data_AF-A0A1H2K8Q7-F1
#
_entry.id   AF-A0A1H2K8Q7-F1
#
_cell.length_a   1.000
_cell.length_b   1.000
_cell.length_c   1.000
_cell.angle_alpha   90.00
_cell.angle_beta   90.00
_cell.angle_gamma   90.00
#
_symmetry.space_group_name_H-M   'P 1'
#
loop_
_entity.id
_entity.type
_entity.pdbx_description
1 polymer ?
#
loop_
_entity_poly.entity_id
_entity_poly.type
_entity_poly.pdbx_seq_one_letter_code
_entity_poly.pdbx_strand_id
1 'polypeptide(L)'
;MTAPAINPAAIDAALPDFDAVVACEVEVEGGCDRPAEWRVRMHGPKDHRCGTYTLCMCDTHLTLERTSLENMLRAARTGLHCCYCGLFVTQVSEAIFSVVAL
;
A
#
# COMPACT_ATOMS: atom_id res chain seq x y z
N MET A 1 -39.24 21.63 19.84
CA MET A 1 -38.23 21.27 18.82
C MET A 1 -38.22 19.77 18.71
N THR A 2 -38.76 19.22 17.63
CA THR A 2 -38.74 17.79 17.32
C THR A 2 -37.44 17.48 16.59
N ALA A 3 -36.65 16.53 17.10
CA ALA A 3 -35.45 16.07 16.41
C ALA A 3 -35.83 15.45 15.05
N PRO A 4 -35.00 15.62 14.01
CA PRO A 4 -35.27 14.99 12.72
C PRO A 4 -35.33 13.47 12.93
N ALA A 5 -36.36 12.83 12.38
CA ALA A 5 -36.41 11.37 12.34
C ALA A 5 -35.27 10.89 11.45
N ILE A 6 -34.30 10.18 12.03
CA ILE A 6 -33.24 9.52 11.29
C ILE A 6 -33.91 8.45 10.43
N ASN A 7 -33.90 8.64 9.10
CA ASN A 7 -34.36 7.65 8.15
C ASN A 7 -33.22 6.64 7.91
N PRO A 8 -33.31 5.40 8.41
CA PRO A 8 -32.23 4.42 8.27
C PRO A 8 -31.91 4.13 6.79
N ALA A 9 -32.91 4.14 5.90
CA ALA A 9 -32.70 3.93 4.47
C ALA A 9 -31.90 5.07 3.81
N ALA A 10 -31.91 6.28 4.38
CA ALA A 10 -31.06 7.38 3.92
C ALA A 10 -29.60 7.24 4.40
N ILE A 11 -29.37 6.47 5.47
CA ILE A 11 -28.02 6.10 5.91
C ILE A 11 -27.48 5.05 4.94
N ASP A 12 -28.22 3.96 4.69
CA ASP A 12 -27.79 2.90 3.76
C ASP A 12 -27.51 3.43 2.34
N ALA A 13 -28.33 4.38 1.86
CA ALA A 13 -28.13 5.03 0.56
C ALA A 13 -26.97 6.06 0.54
N ALA A 14 -26.54 6.54 1.70
CA ALA A 14 -25.41 7.48 1.83
C ALA A 14 -24.09 6.78 2.22
N LEU A 15 -24.16 5.52 2.63
CA LEU A 15 -22.99 4.72 2.93
C LEU A 15 -22.29 4.38 1.59
N PRO A 16 -20.98 4.64 1.48
CA PRO A 16 -20.22 4.15 0.33
C PRO A 16 -20.32 2.63 0.26
N ASP A 17 -20.30 2.09 -0.94
CA ASP A 17 -20.30 0.64 -1.17
C ASP A 17 -19.12 0.01 -0.41
N PHE A 18 -19.41 -0.64 0.71
CA PHE A 18 -18.42 -1.29 1.57
C PHE A 18 -17.87 -2.57 0.93
N ASP A 19 -18.55 -3.08 -0.10
CA ASP A 19 -18.12 -4.23 -0.90
C ASP A 19 -17.35 -3.77 -2.16
N ALA A 20 -17.10 -2.47 -2.31
CA ALA A 20 -16.33 -1.95 -3.43
C ALA A 20 -14.91 -2.55 -3.42
N VAL A 21 -14.64 -3.34 -4.45
CA VAL A 21 -13.34 -3.96 -4.64
C VAL A 21 -12.29 -2.87 -4.88
N VAL A 22 -11.38 -2.70 -3.92
CA VAL A 22 -10.23 -1.81 -4.07
C VAL A 22 -9.24 -2.46 -5.03
N ALA A 23 -8.84 -1.74 -6.08
CA ALA A 23 -7.86 -2.24 -7.04
C ALA A 23 -6.44 -2.26 -6.44
N CYS A 24 -5.63 -3.23 -6.85
CA CYS A 24 -4.19 -3.20 -6.58
C CYS A 24 -3.52 -2.06 -7.38
N GLU A 25 -2.79 -1.19 -6.68
CA GLU A 25 -2.17 0.03 -7.24
C GLU A 25 -0.73 -0.20 -7.76
N VAL A 26 -0.24 -1.44 -7.74
CA VAL A 26 1.09 -1.77 -8.26
C VAL A 26 1.09 -1.71 -9.79
N GLU A 27 1.91 -0.83 -10.34
CA GLU A 27 2.08 -0.65 -11.78
C GLU A 27 2.93 -1.79 -12.35
N VAL A 28 2.29 -2.70 -13.09
CA VAL A 28 2.93 -3.78 -13.83
C VAL A 28 2.50 -3.74 -15.29
N GLU A 29 3.30 -4.31 -16.19
CA GLU A 29 2.93 -4.46 -17.59
C GLU A 29 1.63 -5.29 -17.71
N GLY A 30 0.60 -4.71 -18.34
CA GLY A 30 -0.73 -5.32 -18.42
C GLY A 30 -1.65 -5.05 -17.22
N GLY A 31 -1.17 -4.36 -16.18
CA GLY A 31 -1.92 -4.06 -14.96
C GLY A 31 -2.13 -5.27 -14.05
N CYS A 32 -2.70 -5.01 -12.87
CA CYS A 32 -3.11 -6.06 -11.94
C CYS A 32 -4.63 -6.15 -11.90
N ASP A 33 -5.18 -7.34 -12.12
CA ASP A 33 -6.61 -7.64 -12.08
C ASP A 33 -7.08 -8.14 -10.69
N ARG A 34 -6.14 -8.32 -9.75
CA ARG A 34 -6.44 -8.84 -8.41
C ARG A 34 -6.91 -7.71 -7.48
N PRO A 35 -7.89 -7.98 -6.61
CA PRO A 35 -8.29 -7.05 -5.57
C PRO A 35 -7.10 -6.79 -4.62
N ALA A 36 -7.00 -5.56 -4.14
CA ALA A 36 -6.13 -5.24 -3.03
C ALA A 36 -6.70 -5.82 -1.73
N GLU A 37 -5.82 -6.41 -0.93
CA GLU A 37 -6.13 -6.95 0.40
C GLU A 37 -5.43 -6.15 1.49
N TRP A 38 -4.43 -5.36 1.10
CA TRP A 38 -3.52 -4.69 2.03
C TRP A 38 -3.37 -3.22 1.70
N ARG A 39 -3.46 -2.36 2.72
CA ARG A 39 -2.97 -0.99 2.69
C ARG A 39 -1.54 -0.97 3.21
N VAL A 40 -0.59 -0.64 2.35
CA VAL A 40 0.84 -0.71 2.60
C VAL A 40 1.43 0.69 2.59
N ARG A 41 2.10 1.08 3.68
CA ARG A 41 2.88 2.32 3.74
C ARG A 41 4.36 1.99 3.56
N MET A 42 4.98 2.46 2.49
CA MET A 42 6.37 2.14 2.17
C MET A 42 7.13 3.33 1.57
N HIS A 43 8.45 3.26 1.67
CA HIS A 43 9.38 4.15 1.00
C HIS A 43 9.69 3.63 -0.41
N GLY A 44 9.68 4.53 -1.39
CA GLY A 44 10.07 4.18 -2.75
C GLY A 44 9.97 5.35 -3.72
N PRO A 45 10.30 5.14 -5.00
CA PRO A 45 9.95 6.07 -6.06
C PRO A 45 8.47 5.93 -6.46
N LYS A 46 7.78 7.06 -6.63
CA LYS A 46 6.46 7.16 -7.29
C LYS A 46 6.44 8.44 -8.13
N ASP A 47 6.01 8.38 -9.38
CA ASP A 47 5.93 9.54 -10.29
C ASP A 47 7.24 10.37 -10.36
N HIS A 48 8.38 9.70 -10.48
CA HIS A 48 9.73 10.30 -10.46
C HIS A 48 10.10 11.04 -9.15
N ARG A 49 9.33 10.85 -8.07
CA ARG A 49 9.60 11.43 -6.76
C ARG A 49 9.82 10.35 -5.72
N CYS A 50 10.88 10.51 -4.95
CA CYS A 50 11.13 9.65 -3.80
C CYS A 50 10.36 10.15 -2.58
N GLY A 51 9.74 9.24 -1.85
CA GLY A 51 8.97 9.59 -0.67
C GLY A 51 8.44 8.35 0.05
N THR A 52 7.57 8.60 1.02
CA THR A 52 6.79 7.56 1.69
C THR A 52 5.37 7.66 1.18
N TYR A 53 4.88 6.55 0.61
CA TYR A 53 3.58 6.48 -0.02
C TYR A 53 2.74 5.39 0.63
N THR A 54 1.42 5.53 0.50
CA THR A 54 0.47 4.47 0.80
C THR A 54 -0.06 3.91 -0.51
N LEU A 55 -0.01 2.58 -0.64
CA LEU A 55 -0.47 1.83 -1.80
C LEU A 55 -1.35 0.67 -1.34
N CYS A 56 -2.42 0.41 -2.08
CA CYS A 56 -3.26 -0.77 -1.93
C CYS A 56 -2.64 -1.90 -2.77
N MET A 57 -2.35 -3.03 -2.15
CA MET A 57 -1.67 -4.16 -2.79
C MET A 57 -2.48 -5.44 -2.61
N CYS A 58 -2.53 -6.27 -3.65
CA CYS A 58 -2.92 -7.66 -3.49
C CYS A 58 -1.81 -8.42 -2.73
N ASP A 59 -2.15 -9.56 -2.13
CA ASP A 59 -1.21 -10.35 -1.34
C ASP A 59 0.04 -10.76 -2.13
N THR A 60 -0.13 -11.07 -3.42
CA THR A 60 0.96 -11.46 -4.31
C THR A 60 1.97 -10.34 -4.51
N HIS A 61 1.53 -9.11 -4.80
CA HIS A 61 2.45 -8.01 -5.01
C HIS A 61 3.15 -7.57 -3.71
N LEU A 62 2.44 -7.61 -2.58
CA LEU A 62 3.08 -7.38 -1.28
C LEU A 62 4.18 -8.41 -0.99
N THR A 63 3.91 -9.69 -1.28
CA THR A 63 4.88 -10.77 -1.11
C THR A 63 6.10 -10.58 -2.02
N LEU A 64 5.88 -10.19 -3.29
CA LEU A 64 6.96 -9.89 -4.23
C LEU A 64 7.82 -8.72 -3.76
N GLU A 65 7.21 -7.61 -3.30
CA GLU A 65 7.93 -6.45 -2.78
C GLU A 65 8.80 -6.80 -1.57
N ARG A 66 8.24 -7.51 -0.59
CA ARG A 66 9.00 -7.98 0.58
C ARG A 66 10.17 -8.86 0.16
N THR A 67 9.92 -9.84 -0.70
CA THR A 67 10.95 -10.77 -1.19
C THR A 67 12.05 -10.04 -1.94
N SER A 68 11.70 -9.05 -2.76
CA SER A 68 12.65 -8.21 -3.50
C SER A 68 13.55 -7.43 -2.56
N LEU A 69 12.97 -6.74 -1.57
CA LEU A 69 13.72 -6.00 -0.55
C LEU A 69 14.63 -6.92 0.28
N GLU A 70 14.14 -8.07 0.71
CA GLU A 70 14.94 -9.06 1.45
C GLU A 70 16.13 -9.55 0.63
N ASN A 71 15.92 -9.86 -0.65
CA ASN A 71 16.98 -10.29 -1.55
C ASN A 71 18.02 -9.19 -1.78
N MET A 72 17.58 -7.94 -1.98
CA MET A 72 18.48 -6.79 -2.13
C MET A 72 19.31 -6.55 -0.86
N LEU A 73 18.68 -6.58 0.33
CA LEU A 73 19.37 -6.44 1.61
C LEU A 73 20.41 -7.55 1.82
N ARG A 74 20.05 -8.80 1.49
CA ARG A 74 20.95 -9.96 1.57
C ARG A 74 22.15 -9.80 0.62
N ALA A 75 21.93 -9.28 -0.59
CA ALA A 75 22.99 -9.06 -1.56
C ALA A 75 23.94 -7.93 -1.16
N ALA A 76 23.42 -6.84 -0.56
CA ALA A 76 24.22 -5.66 -0.22
C ALA A 76 25.12 -5.85 1.01
N ARG A 77 24.86 -6.87 1.86
CA ARG A 77 25.61 -7.25 3.08
C ARG A 77 25.61 -6.23 4.22
N THR A 78 25.63 -4.93 3.95
CA THR A 78 25.67 -3.86 4.97
C THR A 78 24.40 -3.03 5.03
N GLY A 79 23.57 -3.04 3.99
CA GLY A 79 22.32 -2.28 3.90
C GLY A 79 22.10 -1.70 2.50
N LEU A 80 20.95 -1.08 2.28
CA LEU A 80 20.57 -0.45 1.01
C LEU A 80 20.46 1.07 1.18
N HIS A 81 20.90 1.80 0.16
CA HIS A 81 20.64 3.22 0.04
C HIS A 81 19.59 3.48 -1.03
N CYS A 82 18.60 4.31 -0.71
CA CYS A 82 17.74 4.88 -1.72
C CYS A 82 18.55 5.82 -2.62
N CYS A 83 18.62 5.53 -3.91
CA CYS A 83 19.39 6.31 -4.88
C CYS A 83 18.87 7.76 -5.08
N TYR A 84 17.66 8.06 -4.59
CA TYR A 84 17.02 9.37 -4.77
C TYR A 84 17.18 10.28 -3.55
N CYS A 85 17.00 9.77 -2.33
CA CYS A 85 17.02 10.59 -1.10
C CYS A 85 18.12 10.20 -0.10
N GLY A 86 18.88 9.15 -0.39
CA GLY A 86 19.96 8.67 0.48
C GLY A 86 19.51 7.90 1.72
N LEU A 87 18.21 7.65 1.90
CA LEU A 87 17.69 6.83 3.00
C LEU A 87 18.46 5.51 3.06
N PHE A 88 19.04 5.22 4.22
CA PHE A 88 19.74 3.97 4.48
C PHE A 88 18.85 3.03 5.27
N VAL A 89 18.73 1.79 4.79
CA VAL A 89 17.94 0.73 5.43
C VAL A 89 18.74 -0.55 5.54
N THR A 90 18.57 -1.26 6.65
CA THR A 90 19.22 -2.53 6.98
C THR A 90 18.23 -3.68 7.14
N GLN A 91 16.95 -3.36 7.26
CA GLN A 91 15.85 -4.33 7.39
C GLN A 91 14.62 -3.87 6.60
N VAL A 92 13.75 -4.82 6.24
CA VAL A 92 12.56 -4.57 5.43
C VAL A 92 11.61 -3.57 6.09
N SER A 93 11.47 -3.61 7.43
CA SER A 93 10.58 -2.71 8.19
C SER A 93 11.00 -1.23 8.15
N GLU A 94 12.23 -0.93 7.74
CA GLU A 94 12.70 0.44 7.53
C GLU A 94 12.35 0.98 6.14
N ALA A 95 11.98 0.10 5.20
CA ALA A 95 11.45 0.45 3.89
C ALA A 95 9.92 0.29 3.83
N ILE A 96 9.35 -0.71 4.50
CA ILE A 96 7.90 -0.96 4.61
C ILE A 96 7.47 -0.66 6.05
N PHE A 97 6.89 0.52 6.26
CA PHE A 97 6.56 1.04 7.58
C PHE A 97 5.28 0.46 8.18
N SER A 98 4.31 0.06 7.34
CA SER A 98 3.02 -0.43 7.81
C SER A 98 2.34 -1.31 6.76
N VAL A 99 1.67 -2.36 7.21
CA VAL A 99 0.81 -3.22 6.40
C VAL A 99 -0.45 -3.50 7.21
N VAL A 100 -1.61 -3.14 6.67
CA VAL A 100 -2.91 -3.27 7.33
C VAL A 100 -3.88 -3.91 6.35
N ALA A 101 -4.72 -4.84 6.82
CA ALA A 101 -5.80 -5.41 5.99
C ALA A 101 -6.80 -4.33 5.59
N LEU A 102 -7.34 -4.43 4.37
CA LEU A 102 -8.40 -3.55 3.86
C LEU A 102 -9.79 -3.96 4.35
#